data_AF-A0A6G0Q871-F1
#
_entry.id   AF-A0A6G0Q871-F1
#
_cell.length_a   1.000
_cell.length_b   1.000
_cell.length_c   1.000
_cell.angle_alpha   90.00
_cell.angle_beta   90.00
_cell.angle_gamma   90.00
#
_symmetry.space_group_name_H-M   'P 1'
#
loop_
_entity.id
_entity.type
_entity.pdbx_description
1 polymer ?
#
loop_
_entity_poly.entity_id
_entity_poly.type
_entity_poly.pdbx_seq_one_letter_code
_entity_poly.pdbx_strand_id
1 'polypeptide(L)'
;MTAKTPEEEIAELRQANDELYREHANEKAQMQAAVEHERLQTAELTQTIEAITEENGQWRESYAALEEAKRYAEEQIEDARRYAEEQFAAEKAELEEQIAQLEESVKSCTSQMVDDLAELERLRASDASQQQQEAELQRQLDERDDRFAQLSAEYDTLRVQYDQLQQAQEDARKSHEDEFAAKQQELTDSSAKVEKLLAQVASLESQLKAASATQDVREVNQNALLRRAEQQTQEKQEQLNEADARVKALEDELALLSLTPANSNDFASRIRGLQQEVFVKSEQLVQQGEKHLRVAELLDETKAELAQLREEVGGVRHTLLRGIGLDPTIASQDSSVDDMLYQHVKLEELVRLRLKAMEHEWQLAGGSSSFDPARDEGQDGSESSSCHLPNVDNFSALDALGLGGAGRLEREMRVLRSRNKRMIERTERLESELDTAQAGLRDLQTMREKVVEMVGRERVEKELRAKSELTNKELGEKVAALSEHVEKLMVHLKHEAAAKTRAVEAQRRVDKELLEAKDKLATATRKHAAQDAKVAELEQGARILEDQLRFMDEKFI
;
A
#
# COMPACT_ATOMS: atom_id res chain seq x y z
N MET A 1 10.96 135.79 -158.12
CA MET A 1 11.49 137.12 -158.46
C MET A 1 11.12 138.09 -157.34
N THR A 2 12.08 138.40 -156.48
CA THR A 2 12.21 139.54 -155.57
C THR A 2 13.44 139.16 -154.73
N ALA A 3 14.53 139.92 -154.83
CA ALA A 3 15.76 139.56 -154.13
C ALA A 3 15.57 139.82 -152.63
N LYS A 4 15.61 138.77 -151.80
CA LYS A 4 15.71 138.91 -150.35
C LYS A 4 17.06 139.53 -149.98
N THR A 5 17.07 140.38 -148.97
CA THR A 5 18.26 141.07 -148.49
C THR A 5 19.04 140.20 -147.49
N PRO A 6 20.39 140.29 -147.46
CA PRO A 6 21.22 139.45 -146.58
C PRO A 6 20.98 139.68 -145.08
N GLU A 7 20.23 140.72 -144.70
CA GLU A 7 19.86 141.00 -143.31
C GLU A 7 18.75 140.07 -142.79
N GLU A 8 17.87 139.55 -143.67
CA GLU A 8 16.77 138.66 -143.27
C GLU A 8 17.28 137.25 -142.92
N GLU A 9 18.21 136.70 -143.70
CA GLU A 9 18.83 135.38 -143.42
C GLU A 9 19.65 135.41 -142.11
N ILE A 10 20.28 136.54 -141.77
CA ILE A 10 21.00 136.71 -140.50
C ILE A 10 20.03 136.76 -139.31
N ALA A 11 18.82 137.29 -139.48
CA ALA A 11 17.79 137.32 -138.44
C ALA A 11 17.21 135.92 -138.18
N GLU A 12 16.85 135.18 -139.24
CA GLU A 12 16.36 133.79 -139.12
C GLU A 12 17.41 132.87 -138.49
N LEU A 13 18.70 132.99 -138.90
CA LEU A 13 19.79 132.22 -138.28
C LEU A 13 20.03 132.57 -136.80
N ARG A 14 19.81 133.82 -136.37
CA ARG A 14 19.88 134.18 -134.95
C ARG A 14 18.72 133.59 -134.16
N GLN A 15 17.50 133.66 -134.69
CA GLN A 15 16.34 133.08 -134.02
C GLN A 15 16.47 131.55 -133.88
N ALA A 16 16.90 130.85 -134.93
CA ALA A 16 17.15 129.42 -134.87
C ALA A 16 18.29 129.04 -133.88
N ASN A 17 19.31 129.90 -133.75
CA ASN A 17 20.39 129.69 -132.78
C ASN A 17 19.91 129.94 -131.33
N ASP A 18 19.11 130.98 -131.10
CA ASP A 18 18.47 131.24 -129.81
C ASP A 18 17.43 130.16 -129.43
N GLU A 19 16.76 129.56 -130.41
CA GLU A 19 15.87 128.39 -130.21
C GLU A 19 16.70 127.15 -129.85
N LEU A 20 17.77 126.83 -130.58
CA LEU A 20 18.70 125.76 -130.23
C LEU A 20 19.37 125.96 -128.85
N TYR A 21 19.68 127.20 -128.45
CA TYR A 21 20.18 127.48 -127.10
C TYR A 21 19.11 127.25 -126.03
N ARG A 22 17.82 127.53 -126.30
CA ARG A 22 16.71 127.22 -125.39
C ARG A 22 16.43 125.72 -125.33
N GLU A 23 16.47 125.02 -126.46
CA GLU A 23 16.33 123.56 -126.51
C GLU A 23 17.46 122.89 -125.75
N HIS A 24 18.72 123.22 -126.03
CA HIS A 24 19.88 122.70 -125.30
C HIS A 24 19.87 123.08 -123.79
N ALA A 25 19.34 124.26 -123.43
CA ALA A 25 19.16 124.62 -122.02
C ALA A 25 18.05 123.78 -121.35
N ASN A 26 16.94 123.53 -122.06
CA ASN A 26 15.84 122.68 -121.58
C ASN A 26 16.27 121.20 -121.50
N GLU A 27 16.97 120.67 -122.49
CA GLU A 27 17.54 119.31 -122.46
C GLU A 27 18.55 119.17 -121.32
N LYS A 28 19.42 120.18 -121.11
CA LYS A 28 20.33 120.19 -119.96
C LYS A 28 19.59 120.24 -118.63
N ALA A 29 18.52 121.03 -118.52
CA ALA A 29 17.69 121.09 -117.31
C ALA A 29 16.92 119.78 -117.08
N GLN A 30 16.41 119.13 -118.13
CA GLN A 30 15.77 117.81 -118.08
C GLN A 30 16.76 116.71 -117.70
N MET A 31 17.98 116.72 -118.26
CA MET A 31 19.05 115.81 -117.84
C MET A 31 19.48 116.05 -116.39
N GLN A 32 19.57 117.30 -115.94
CA GLN A 32 19.88 117.62 -114.54
C GLN A 32 18.76 117.14 -113.61
N ALA A 33 17.49 117.39 -113.95
CA ALA A 33 16.34 116.90 -113.18
C ALA A 33 16.26 115.36 -113.19
N ALA A 34 16.58 114.69 -114.30
CA ALA A 34 16.65 113.23 -114.35
C ALA A 34 17.80 112.67 -113.50
N VAL A 35 18.99 113.29 -113.54
CA VAL A 35 20.12 112.91 -112.68
C VAL A 35 19.84 113.19 -111.20
N GLU A 36 19.11 114.25 -110.87
CA GLU A 36 18.66 114.53 -109.50
C GLU A 36 17.58 113.55 -109.04
N HIS A 37 16.65 113.16 -109.93
CA HIS A 37 15.65 112.14 -109.63
C HIS A 37 16.26 110.76 -109.43
N GLU A 38 17.17 110.32 -110.30
CA GLU A 38 17.98 109.10 -110.14
C GLU A 38 18.80 109.14 -108.84
N ARG A 39 19.40 110.29 -108.49
CA ARG A 39 20.10 110.45 -107.20
C ARG A 39 19.16 110.30 -106.01
N LEU A 40 17.98 110.91 -106.03
CA LEU A 40 16.98 110.73 -104.97
C LEU A 40 16.52 109.27 -104.90
N GLN A 41 16.22 108.64 -106.03
CA GLN A 41 15.82 107.23 -106.08
C GLN A 41 16.93 106.29 -105.58
N THR A 42 18.20 106.54 -105.90
CA THR A 42 19.33 105.77 -105.34
C THR A 42 19.54 106.00 -103.84
N ALA A 43 19.26 107.21 -103.34
CA ALA A 43 19.31 107.50 -101.90
C ALA A 43 18.15 106.80 -101.15
N GLU A 44 16.92 106.84 -101.68
CA GLU A 44 15.77 106.09 -101.15
C GLU A 44 16.01 104.58 -101.18
N LEU A 45 16.57 104.04 -102.27
CA LEU A 45 16.94 102.62 -102.36
C LEU A 45 18.05 102.27 -101.35
N THR A 46 19.07 103.09 -101.20
CA THR A 46 20.11 102.88 -100.17
C THR A 46 19.50 102.90 -98.77
N GLN A 47 18.63 103.86 -98.45
CA GLN A 47 17.98 103.97 -97.15
C GLN A 47 17.05 102.78 -96.85
N THR A 48 16.32 102.28 -97.86
CA THR A 48 15.49 101.07 -97.69
C THR A 48 16.33 99.80 -97.53
N ILE A 49 17.47 99.69 -98.24
CA ILE A 49 18.42 98.60 -98.04
C ILE A 49 19.03 98.66 -96.63
N GLU A 50 19.46 99.84 -96.17
CA GLU A 50 19.99 100.06 -94.82
C GLU A 50 18.95 99.64 -93.76
N ALA A 51 17.72 100.15 -93.83
CA ALA A 51 16.63 99.77 -92.93
C ALA A 51 16.34 98.26 -92.94
N ILE A 52 16.31 97.61 -94.11
CA ILE A 52 16.15 96.15 -94.22
C ILE A 52 17.35 95.41 -93.61
N THR A 53 18.59 95.92 -93.74
CA THR A 53 19.76 95.28 -93.13
C THR A 53 19.78 95.44 -91.61
N GLU A 54 19.36 96.58 -91.08
CA GLU A 54 19.18 96.82 -89.65
C GLU A 54 18.09 95.91 -89.07
N GLU A 55 16.93 95.81 -89.73
CA GLU A 55 15.84 94.92 -89.31
C GLU A 55 16.30 93.45 -89.33
N ASN A 56 16.99 93.01 -90.39
CA ASN A 56 17.58 91.66 -90.45
C ASN A 56 18.66 91.43 -89.38
N GLY A 57 19.38 92.47 -88.96
CA GLY A 57 20.30 92.42 -87.82
C GLY A 57 19.56 92.17 -86.51
N GLN A 58 18.54 92.98 -86.23
CA GLN A 58 17.67 92.85 -85.05
C GLN A 58 16.98 91.49 -84.99
N TRP A 59 16.49 90.97 -86.13
CA TRP A 59 15.93 89.62 -86.20
C TRP A 59 16.98 88.55 -85.83
N ARG A 60 18.20 88.62 -86.36
CA ARG A 60 19.28 87.68 -86.03
C ARG A 60 19.67 87.72 -84.55
N GLU A 61 19.79 88.92 -83.98
CA GLU A 61 20.06 89.10 -82.55
C GLU A 61 18.92 88.55 -81.69
N SER A 62 17.67 88.80 -82.08
CA SER A 62 16.48 88.25 -81.40
C SER A 62 16.43 86.71 -81.48
N TYR A 63 16.73 86.12 -82.63
CA TYR A 63 16.82 84.66 -82.78
C TYR A 63 17.97 84.06 -81.96
N ALA A 64 19.14 84.69 -81.93
CA ALA A 64 20.25 84.24 -81.11
C ALA A 64 19.91 84.29 -79.61
N ALA A 65 19.32 85.39 -79.14
CA ALA A 65 18.85 85.53 -77.76
C ALA A 65 17.76 84.51 -77.41
N LEU A 66 16.86 84.20 -78.35
CA LEU A 66 15.83 83.16 -78.18
C LEU A 66 16.45 81.75 -78.12
N GLU A 67 17.46 81.45 -78.93
CA GLU A 67 18.19 80.17 -78.85
C GLU A 67 18.95 80.03 -77.52
N GLU A 68 19.60 81.10 -77.04
CA GLU A 68 20.28 81.08 -75.74
C GLU A 68 19.30 80.91 -74.58
N ALA A 69 18.18 81.64 -74.60
CA ALA A 69 17.10 81.47 -73.63
C ALA A 69 16.49 80.05 -73.67
N LYS A 70 16.37 79.46 -74.86
CA LYS A 70 15.89 78.08 -75.04
C LYS A 70 16.89 77.07 -74.46
N ARG A 71 18.19 77.19 -74.75
CA ARG A 71 19.22 76.30 -74.18
C ARG A 71 19.26 76.41 -72.65
N TYR A 72 19.17 77.62 -72.11
CA TYR A 72 19.11 77.83 -70.66
C TYR A 72 17.85 77.19 -70.05
N ALA A 73 16.68 77.31 -70.69
CA ALA A 73 15.47 76.64 -70.23
C ALA A 73 15.56 75.11 -70.32
N GLU A 74 16.19 74.57 -71.36
CA GLU A 74 16.45 73.13 -71.51
C GLU A 74 17.41 72.62 -70.41
N GLU A 75 18.48 73.35 -70.11
CA GLU A 75 19.43 73.06 -69.02
C GLU A 75 18.74 73.08 -67.64
N GLN A 76 17.91 74.09 -67.35
CA GLN A 76 17.12 74.16 -66.12
C GLN A 76 16.12 73.00 -65.98
N ILE A 77 15.51 72.56 -67.08
CA ILE A 77 14.60 71.39 -67.09
C ILE A 77 15.39 70.10 -66.88
N GLU A 78 16.56 69.94 -67.49
CA GLU A 78 17.43 68.78 -67.26
C GLU A 78 17.93 68.71 -65.82
N ASP A 79 18.37 69.82 -65.22
CA ASP A 79 18.85 69.83 -63.84
C ASP A 79 17.71 69.60 -62.84
N ALA A 80 16.53 70.21 -63.06
CA ALA A 80 15.33 69.91 -62.26
C ALA A 80 14.92 68.43 -62.37
N ARG A 81 15.07 67.83 -63.56
CA ARG A 81 14.81 66.41 -63.80
C ARG A 81 15.84 65.51 -63.13
N ARG A 82 17.14 65.81 -63.24
CA ARG A 82 18.21 65.06 -62.55
C ARG A 82 18.01 65.10 -61.05
N TYR A 83 17.74 66.28 -60.48
CA TYR A 83 17.43 66.43 -59.07
C TYR A 83 16.22 65.59 -58.65
N ALA A 84 15.13 65.60 -59.43
CA ALA A 84 13.97 64.75 -59.15
C ALA A 84 14.30 63.25 -59.25
N GLU A 85 15.04 62.82 -60.28
CA GLU A 85 15.47 61.42 -60.45
C GLU A 85 16.41 60.97 -59.30
N GLU A 86 17.29 61.84 -58.81
CA GLU A 86 18.14 61.59 -57.64
C GLU A 86 17.33 61.50 -56.33
N GLN A 87 16.36 62.40 -56.10
CA GLN A 87 15.48 62.33 -54.93
C GLN A 87 14.63 61.04 -54.94
N PHE A 88 14.00 60.70 -56.08
CA PHE A 88 13.24 59.45 -56.20
C PHE A 88 14.12 58.20 -56.06
N ALA A 89 15.38 58.24 -56.52
CA ALA A 89 16.32 57.13 -56.32
C ALA A 89 16.72 56.99 -54.84
N ALA A 90 16.91 58.09 -54.12
CA ALA A 90 17.19 58.10 -52.68
C ALA A 90 15.98 57.59 -51.86
N GLU A 91 14.79 58.15 -52.07
CA GLU A 91 13.55 57.69 -51.43
C GLU A 91 13.30 56.19 -51.68
N LYS A 92 13.53 55.73 -52.92
CA LYS A 92 13.40 54.33 -53.27
C LYS A 92 14.41 53.45 -52.52
N ALA A 93 15.67 53.87 -52.41
CA ALA A 93 16.70 53.13 -51.69
C ALA A 93 16.39 53.05 -50.18
N GLU A 94 15.92 54.15 -49.57
CA GLU A 94 15.47 54.16 -48.18
C GLU A 94 14.27 53.22 -47.95
N LEU A 95 13.31 53.18 -48.87
CA LEU A 95 12.18 52.25 -48.81
C LEU A 95 12.60 50.79 -49.00
N GLU A 96 13.53 50.50 -49.91
CA GLU A 96 14.08 49.16 -50.11
C GLU A 96 14.85 48.69 -48.86
N GLU A 97 15.59 49.57 -48.18
CA GLU A 97 16.25 49.27 -46.90
C GLU A 97 15.22 49.00 -45.79
N GLN A 98 14.18 49.84 -45.65
CA GLN A 98 13.10 49.63 -44.68
C GLN A 98 12.37 48.30 -44.90
N ILE A 99 12.12 47.92 -46.16
CA ILE A 99 11.52 46.63 -46.51
C ILE A 99 12.46 45.48 -46.10
N ALA A 100 13.77 45.58 -46.37
CA ALA A 100 14.74 44.56 -45.97
C ALA A 100 14.81 44.38 -44.44
N GLN A 101 14.83 45.49 -43.68
CA GLN A 101 14.80 45.46 -42.21
C GLN A 101 13.51 44.83 -41.67
N LEU A 102 12.35 45.16 -42.27
CA LEU A 102 11.07 44.54 -41.92
C LEU A 102 11.06 43.04 -42.23
N GLU A 103 11.55 42.61 -43.40
CA GLU A 103 11.68 41.20 -43.75
C GLU A 103 12.58 40.43 -42.77
N GLU A 104 13.70 41.02 -42.35
CA GLU A 104 14.59 40.42 -41.34
C GLU A 104 13.87 40.28 -39.98
N SER A 105 13.13 41.32 -39.56
CA SER A 105 12.34 41.26 -38.33
C SER A 105 11.26 40.17 -38.37
N VAL A 106 10.60 39.97 -39.53
CA VAL A 106 9.60 38.92 -39.73
C VAL A 106 10.25 37.54 -39.75
N LYS A 107 11.41 37.37 -40.40
CA LYS A 107 12.18 36.11 -40.39
C LYS A 107 12.62 35.74 -38.97
N SER A 108 13.11 36.71 -38.20
CA SER A 108 13.50 36.54 -36.79
C SER A 108 12.31 36.13 -35.91
N CYS A 109 11.19 36.87 -36.00
CA CYS A 109 9.96 36.54 -35.27
C CYS A 109 9.41 35.16 -35.65
N THR A 110 9.45 34.79 -36.93
CA THR A 110 9.01 33.47 -37.41
C THR A 110 9.91 32.35 -36.87
N SER A 111 11.24 32.55 -36.83
CA SER A 111 12.16 31.58 -36.21
C SER A 111 11.84 31.40 -34.73
N GLN A 112 11.69 32.50 -33.99
CA GLN A 112 11.35 32.46 -32.57
C GLN A 112 10.03 31.72 -32.32
N MET A 113 8.99 31.96 -33.13
CA MET A 113 7.73 31.21 -33.02
C MET A 113 7.89 29.70 -33.29
N VAL A 114 8.81 29.29 -34.17
CA VAL A 114 9.09 27.86 -34.41
C VAL A 114 9.85 27.24 -33.23
N ASP A 115 10.82 27.96 -32.67
CA ASP A 115 11.57 27.52 -31.49
C ASP A 115 10.66 27.42 -30.26
N ASP A 116 9.79 28.41 -30.03
CA ASP A 116 8.77 28.41 -28.96
C ASP A 116 7.78 27.23 -29.13
N LEU A 117 7.36 26.91 -30.36
CA LEU A 117 6.51 25.75 -30.64
C LEU A 117 7.22 24.43 -30.33
N ALA A 118 8.49 24.28 -30.73
CA ALA A 118 9.29 23.09 -30.43
C ALA A 118 9.56 22.95 -28.93
N GLU A 119 9.68 24.05 -28.19
CA GLU A 119 9.74 24.04 -26.72
C GLU A 119 8.41 23.61 -26.09
N LEU A 120 7.27 24.14 -26.55
CA LEU A 120 5.96 23.73 -26.08
C LEU A 120 5.65 22.25 -26.35
N GLU A 121 6.10 21.69 -27.48
CA GLU A 121 5.98 20.25 -27.76
C GLU A 121 6.87 19.41 -26.82
N ARG A 122 8.08 19.87 -26.52
CA ARG A 122 8.99 19.23 -25.56
C ARG A 122 8.42 19.25 -24.14
N LEU A 123 7.83 20.37 -23.72
CA LEU A 123 7.16 20.50 -22.43
C LEU A 123 5.94 19.58 -22.34
N ARG A 124 5.08 19.54 -23.37
CA ARG A 124 3.95 18.59 -23.42
C ARG A 124 4.38 17.13 -23.34
N ALA A 125 5.50 16.76 -23.96
CA ALA A 125 6.05 15.41 -23.85
C ALA A 125 6.57 15.11 -22.43
N SER A 126 7.20 16.10 -21.78
CA SER A 126 7.58 16.01 -20.36
C SER A 126 6.36 15.85 -19.45
N ASP A 127 5.35 16.71 -19.59
CA ASP A 127 4.13 16.67 -18.80
C ASP A 127 3.39 15.32 -18.95
N ALA A 128 3.30 14.79 -20.16
CA ALA A 128 2.73 13.47 -20.41
C ALA A 128 3.52 12.33 -19.71
N SER A 129 4.86 12.44 -19.64
CA SER A 129 5.69 11.48 -18.91
C SER A 129 5.54 11.61 -17.39
N GLN A 130 5.34 12.83 -16.87
CA GLN A 130 5.09 13.09 -15.46
C GLN A 130 3.71 12.55 -15.05
N GLN A 131 2.66 12.80 -15.85
CA GLN A 131 1.32 12.24 -15.63
C GLN A 131 1.32 10.71 -15.61
N GLN A 132 2.14 10.05 -16.44
CA GLN A 132 2.32 8.60 -16.38
C GLN A 132 3.01 8.13 -15.10
N GLN A 133 4.00 8.87 -14.59
CA GLN A 133 4.66 8.59 -13.31
C GLN A 133 3.72 8.81 -12.12
N GLU A 134 2.93 9.89 -12.12
CA GLU A 134 1.91 10.17 -11.11
C GLU A 134 0.84 9.07 -11.08
N ALA A 135 0.36 8.62 -12.25
CA ALA A 135 -0.62 7.54 -12.34
C ALA A 135 -0.08 6.20 -11.81
N GLU A 136 1.18 5.85 -12.10
CA GLU A 136 1.79 4.62 -11.57
C GLU A 136 2.10 4.74 -10.06
N LEU A 137 2.50 5.91 -9.56
CA LEU A 137 2.65 6.15 -8.12
C LEU A 137 1.30 6.06 -7.38
N GLN A 138 0.23 6.60 -7.95
CA GLN A 138 -1.12 6.44 -7.40
C GLN A 138 -1.53 4.96 -7.38
N ARG A 139 -1.30 4.22 -8.48
CA ARG A 139 -1.56 2.78 -8.57
C ARG A 139 -0.80 1.99 -7.49
N GLN A 140 0.43 2.40 -7.18
CA GLN A 140 1.23 1.80 -6.11
C GLN A 140 0.76 2.18 -4.70
N LEU A 141 0.20 3.37 -4.49
CA LEU A 141 -0.45 3.72 -3.23
C LEU A 141 -1.71 2.89 -3.02
N ASP A 142 -2.59 2.82 -4.03
CA ASP A 142 -3.82 2.02 -3.99
C ASP A 142 -3.50 0.53 -3.68
N GLU A 143 -2.49 -0.05 -4.37
CA GLU A 143 -2.01 -1.43 -4.09
C GLU A 143 -1.45 -1.62 -2.67
N ARG A 144 -0.95 -0.56 -2.02
CA ARG A 144 -0.45 -0.64 -0.63
C ARG A 144 -1.57 -0.49 0.39
N ASP A 145 -2.55 0.36 0.11
CA ASP A 145 -3.74 0.52 0.96
C ASP A 145 -4.60 -0.75 0.94
N ASP A 146 -4.75 -1.41 -0.22
CA ASP A 146 -5.38 -2.74 -0.33
C ASP A 146 -4.66 -3.79 0.52
N ARG A 147 -3.32 -3.84 0.45
CA ARG A 147 -2.51 -4.77 1.29
C ARG A 147 -2.60 -4.42 2.77
N PHE A 148 -2.69 -3.14 3.13
CA PHE A 148 -2.87 -2.72 4.52
C PHE A 148 -4.25 -3.11 5.05
N ALA A 149 -5.31 -2.99 4.23
CA ALA A 149 -6.64 -3.46 4.56
C ALA A 149 -6.69 -4.99 4.75
N GLN A 150 -6.01 -5.75 3.87
CA GLN A 150 -5.86 -7.21 4.00
C GLN A 150 -5.16 -7.60 5.30
N LEU A 151 -3.98 -7.03 5.59
CA LEU A 151 -3.23 -7.29 6.83
C LEU A 151 -4.02 -6.87 8.08
N SER A 152 -4.83 -5.82 8.00
CA SER A 152 -5.70 -5.39 9.11
C SER A 152 -6.81 -6.41 9.36
N ALA A 153 -7.46 -6.92 8.31
CA ALA A 153 -8.48 -7.97 8.41
C ALA A 153 -7.90 -9.30 8.92
N GLU A 154 -6.68 -9.67 8.50
CA GLU A 154 -5.94 -10.81 9.03
C GLU A 154 -5.64 -10.64 10.52
N TYR A 155 -5.17 -9.45 10.93
CA TYR A 155 -4.90 -9.14 12.34
C TYR A 155 -6.16 -9.21 13.20
N ASP A 156 -7.27 -8.63 12.75
CA ASP A 156 -8.56 -8.70 13.48
C ASP A 156 -9.07 -10.15 13.58
N THR A 157 -8.90 -10.95 12.52
CA THR A 157 -9.23 -12.38 12.54
C THR A 157 -8.37 -13.14 13.56
N LEU A 158 -7.06 -12.91 13.56
CA LEU A 158 -6.12 -13.55 14.49
C LEU A 158 -6.39 -13.14 15.94
N ARG A 159 -6.80 -11.89 16.16
CA ARG A 159 -7.21 -11.38 17.47
C ARG A 159 -8.47 -12.06 17.98
N VAL A 160 -9.50 -12.21 17.13
CA VAL A 160 -10.72 -12.95 17.50
C VAL A 160 -10.40 -14.42 17.83
N GLN A 161 -9.49 -15.05 17.09
CA GLN A 161 -9.01 -16.41 17.41
C GLN A 161 -8.26 -16.47 18.75
N TYR A 162 -7.42 -15.47 19.05
CA TYR A 162 -6.74 -15.37 20.35
C TYR A 162 -7.72 -15.22 21.51
N ASP A 163 -8.68 -14.30 21.39
CA ASP A 163 -9.71 -14.06 22.40
C ASP A 163 -10.57 -15.33 22.64
N GLN A 164 -10.91 -16.07 21.57
CA GLN A 164 -11.61 -17.36 21.66
C GLN A 164 -10.77 -18.45 22.35
N LEU A 165 -9.48 -18.56 22.03
CA LEU A 165 -8.58 -19.53 22.68
C LEU A 165 -8.37 -19.19 24.16
N GLN A 166 -8.25 -17.91 24.51
CA GLN A 166 -8.16 -17.48 25.90
C GLN A 166 -9.45 -17.84 26.67
N GLN A 167 -10.63 -17.57 26.09
CA GLN A 167 -11.90 -17.91 26.73
C GLN A 167 -12.06 -19.44 26.90
N ALA A 168 -11.69 -20.23 25.89
CA ALA A 168 -11.68 -21.69 25.99
C ALA A 168 -10.70 -22.21 27.07
N GLN A 169 -9.55 -21.54 27.27
CA GLN A 169 -8.62 -21.86 28.35
C GLN A 169 -9.21 -21.52 29.73
N GLU A 170 -9.91 -20.39 29.86
CA GLU A 170 -10.58 -20.01 31.11
C GLU A 170 -11.74 -20.95 31.46
N ASP A 171 -12.52 -21.38 30.47
CA ASP A 171 -13.63 -22.31 30.69
C ASP A 171 -13.14 -23.74 30.97
N ALA A 172 -12.07 -24.20 30.33
CA ALA A 172 -11.40 -25.45 30.67
C ALA A 172 -10.80 -25.44 32.08
N ARG A 173 -10.25 -24.30 32.54
CA ARG A 173 -9.81 -24.13 33.93
C ARG A 173 -10.95 -24.24 34.92
N LYS A 174 -12.07 -23.54 34.69
CA LYS A 174 -13.27 -23.65 35.55
C LYS A 174 -13.78 -25.08 35.61
N SER A 175 -13.87 -25.77 34.47
CA SER A 175 -14.28 -27.19 34.43
C SER A 175 -13.36 -28.09 35.27
N HIS A 176 -12.04 -27.87 35.25
CA HIS A 176 -11.11 -28.62 36.10
C HIS A 176 -11.20 -28.23 37.59
N GLU A 177 -11.46 -26.95 37.91
CA GLU A 177 -11.71 -26.50 39.29
C GLU A 177 -13.00 -27.12 39.85
N ASP A 178 -14.07 -27.17 39.06
CA ASP A 178 -15.35 -27.79 39.40
C ASP A 178 -15.22 -29.33 39.55
N GLU A 179 -14.52 -30.00 38.63
CA GLU A 179 -14.20 -31.44 38.75
C GLU A 179 -13.35 -31.75 40.00
N PHE A 180 -12.39 -30.89 40.31
CA PHE A 180 -11.54 -31.06 41.50
C PHE A 180 -12.37 -30.86 42.78
N ALA A 181 -13.24 -29.86 42.82
CA ALA A 181 -14.16 -29.64 43.91
C ALA A 181 -15.13 -30.82 44.09
N ALA A 182 -15.67 -31.38 42.99
CA ALA A 182 -16.53 -32.57 43.03
C ALA A 182 -15.79 -33.80 43.57
N LYS A 183 -14.56 -34.09 43.08
CA LYS A 183 -13.73 -35.18 43.60
C LYS A 183 -13.34 -34.98 45.06
N GLN A 184 -13.08 -33.74 45.49
CA GLN A 184 -12.80 -33.43 46.89
C GLN A 184 -14.03 -33.65 47.79
N GLN A 185 -15.22 -33.28 47.31
CA GLN A 185 -16.50 -33.56 47.98
C GLN A 185 -16.74 -35.07 48.12
N GLU A 186 -16.60 -35.86 47.05
CA GLU A 186 -16.69 -37.32 47.08
C GLU A 186 -15.68 -37.96 48.06
N LEU A 187 -14.47 -37.41 48.14
CA LEU A 187 -13.43 -37.87 49.06
C LEU A 187 -13.79 -37.56 50.53
N THR A 188 -14.44 -36.42 50.80
CA THR A 188 -15.00 -36.13 52.14
C THR A 188 -16.20 -37.02 52.49
N ASP A 189 -17.10 -37.29 51.54
CA ASP A 189 -18.28 -38.13 51.77
C ASP A 189 -17.91 -39.60 51.97
N SER A 190 -16.93 -40.10 51.22
CA SER A 190 -16.36 -41.43 51.40
C SER A 190 -15.56 -41.54 52.71
N SER A 191 -14.79 -40.53 53.09
CA SER A 191 -14.14 -40.45 54.41
C SER A 191 -15.17 -40.53 55.55
N ALA A 192 -16.22 -39.71 55.51
CA ALA A 192 -17.31 -39.74 56.50
C ALA A 192 -18.07 -41.08 56.51
N LYS A 193 -18.13 -41.79 55.39
CA LYS A 193 -18.68 -43.16 55.30
C LYS A 193 -17.73 -44.18 55.95
N VAL A 194 -16.42 -44.05 55.77
CA VAL A 194 -15.40 -44.88 56.44
C VAL A 194 -15.44 -44.66 57.95
N GLU A 195 -15.53 -43.42 58.43
CA GLU A 195 -15.69 -43.15 59.87
C GLU A 195 -16.94 -43.81 60.47
N LYS A 196 -18.08 -43.75 59.76
CA LYS A 196 -19.31 -44.45 60.18
C LYS A 196 -19.13 -45.97 60.22
N LEU A 197 -18.43 -46.55 59.24
CA LEU A 197 -18.12 -47.98 59.22
C LEU A 197 -17.16 -48.38 60.35
N LEU A 198 -16.14 -47.58 60.63
CA LEU A 198 -15.23 -47.78 61.77
C LEU A 198 -15.98 -47.72 63.11
N ALA A 199 -16.90 -46.77 63.28
CA ALA A 199 -17.77 -46.69 64.46
C ALA A 199 -18.70 -47.92 64.60
N GLN A 200 -19.22 -48.44 63.49
CA GLN A 200 -19.99 -49.69 63.48
C GLN A 200 -19.13 -50.90 63.85
N VAL A 201 -17.92 -51.03 63.29
CA VAL A 201 -16.96 -52.10 63.64
C VAL A 201 -16.60 -52.03 65.12
N ALA A 202 -16.26 -50.85 65.65
CA ALA A 202 -15.97 -50.67 67.08
C ALA A 202 -17.18 -51.03 67.98
N SER A 203 -18.41 -50.73 67.54
CA SER A 203 -19.63 -51.16 68.24
C SER A 203 -19.79 -52.68 68.22
N LEU A 204 -19.59 -53.32 67.06
CA LEU A 204 -19.67 -54.77 66.91
C LEU A 204 -18.57 -55.49 67.69
N GLU A 205 -17.33 -54.98 67.71
CA GLU A 205 -16.26 -55.51 68.56
C GLU A 205 -16.61 -55.41 70.05
N SER A 206 -17.20 -54.29 70.48
CA SER A 206 -17.65 -54.10 71.86
C SER A 206 -18.77 -55.09 72.22
N GLN A 207 -19.75 -55.28 71.32
CA GLN A 207 -20.80 -56.29 71.48
C GLN A 207 -20.24 -57.71 71.50
N LEU A 208 -19.23 -58.02 70.69
CA LEU A 208 -18.62 -59.35 70.60
C LEU A 208 -17.74 -59.65 71.83
N LYS A 209 -17.00 -58.66 72.36
CA LYS A 209 -16.29 -58.76 73.65
C LYS A 209 -17.26 -58.91 74.83
N ALA A 210 -18.41 -58.23 74.80
CA ALA A 210 -19.46 -58.42 75.80
C ALA A 210 -20.07 -59.83 75.69
N ALA A 211 -20.35 -60.30 74.47
CA ALA A 211 -20.86 -61.64 74.22
C ALA A 211 -19.89 -62.73 74.69
N SER A 212 -18.59 -62.62 74.37
CA SER A 212 -17.56 -63.58 74.83
C SER A 212 -17.47 -63.59 76.35
N ALA A 213 -17.44 -62.43 77.01
CA ALA A 213 -17.45 -62.36 78.47
C ALA A 213 -18.71 -63.01 79.10
N THR A 214 -19.88 -62.91 78.46
CA THR A 214 -21.08 -63.65 78.91
C THR A 214 -21.01 -65.15 78.62
N GLN A 215 -20.27 -65.57 77.60
CA GLN A 215 -20.02 -66.98 77.31
C GLN A 215 -19.04 -67.57 78.33
N ASP A 216 -17.94 -66.90 78.65
CA ASP A 216 -17.00 -67.31 79.70
C ASP A 216 -17.73 -67.54 81.05
N VAL A 217 -18.65 -66.63 81.41
CA VAL A 217 -19.48 -66.76 82.62
C VAL A 217 -20.48 -67.94 82.53
N ARG A 218 -20.98 -68.27 81.34
CA ARG A 218 -21.82 -69.47 81.13
C ARG A 218 -21.00 -70.75 81.23
N GLU A 219 -19.80 -70.79 80.66
CA GLU A 219 -18.90 -71.94 80.71
C GLU A 219 -18.38 -72.18 82.14
N VAL A 220 -18.07 -71.14 82.91
CA VAL A 220 -17.75 -71.26 84.35
C VAL A 220 -18.95 -71.81 85.14
N ASN A 221 -20.18 -71.36 84.85
CA ASN A 221 -21.39 -71.90 85.49
C ASN A 221 -21.67 -73.36 85.10
N GLN A 222 -21.47 -73.74 83.82
CA GLN A 222 -21.60 -75.13 83.39
C GLN A 222 -20.54 -76.04 84.02
N ASN A 223 -19.29 -75.58 84.14
CA ASN A 223 -18.23 -76.32 84.84
C ASN A 223 -18.50 -76.43 86.36
N ALA A 224 -19.09 -75.41 86.98
CA ALA A 224 -19.52 -75.47 88.37
C ALA A 224 -20.69 -76.47 88.58
N LEU A 225 -21.63 -76.53 87.63
CA LEU A 225 -22.70 -77.53 87.61
C LEU A 225 -22.16 -78.95 87.39
N LEU A 226 -21.19 -79.14 86.49
CA LEU A 226 -20.53 -80.42 86.25
C LEU A 226 -19.80 -80.92 87.51
N ARG A 227 -18.99 -80.10 88.19
CA ARG A 227 -18.36 -80.50 89.46
C ARG A 227 -19.36 -80.88 90.55
N ARG A 228 -20.53 -80.23 90.56
CA ARG A 228 -21.60 -80.54 91.52
C ARG A 228 -22.31 -81.86 91.17
N ALA A 229 -22.47 -82.15 89.89
CA ALA A 229 -22.94 -83.44 89.40
C ALA A 229 -21.91 -84.55 89.66
N GLU A 230 -20.61 -84.28 89.50
CA GLU A 230 -19.51 -85.19 89.82
C GLU A 230 -19.50 -85.56 91.30
N GLN A 231 -19.62 -84.58 92.21
CA GLN A 231 -19.78 -84.85 93.65
C GLN A 231 -21.04 -85.69 93.94
N GLN A 232 -22.18 -85.36 93.34
CA GLN A 232 -23.40 -86.17 93.49
C GLN A 232 -23.23 -87.59 92.93
N THR A 233 -22.48 -87.79 91.84
CA THR A 233 -22.16 -89.15 91.35
C THR A 233 -21.20 -89.90 92.26
N GLN A 234 -20.27 -89.22 92.96
CA GLN A 234 -19.41 -89.85 93.96
C GLN A 234 -20.21 -90.27 95.20
N GLU A 235 -21.04 -89.38 95.76
CA GLU A 235 -21.97 -89.71 96.85
C GLU A 235 -22.94 -90.85 96.45
N LYS A 236 -23.41 -90.85 95.19
CA LYS A 236 -24.23 -91.94 94.64
C LYS A 236 -23.44 -93.23 94.46
N GLN A 237 -22.17 -93.18 94.09
CA GLN A 237 -21.33 -94.37 93.93
C GLN A 237 -20.98 -94.99 95.29
N GLU A 238 -20.82 -94.20 96.34
CA GLU A 238 -20.68 -94.70 97.72
C GLU A 238 -21.98 -95.38 98.19
N GLN A 239 -23.14 -94.75 97.93
CA GLN A 239 -24.46 -95.38 98.14
C GLN A 239 -24.66 -96.64 97.29
N LEU A 240 -24.08 -96.69 96.09
CA LEU A 240 -24.14 -97.84 95.19
C LEU A 240 -23.24 -98.97 95.68
N ASN A 241 -22.06 -98.69 96.24
CA ASN A 241 -21.19 -99.69 96.85
C ASN A 241 -21.83 -100.31 98.12
N GLU A 242 -22.55 -99.51 98.92
CA GLU A 242 -23.38 -100.03 100.02
C GLU A 242 -24.59 -100.85 99.52
N ALA A 243 -25.16 -100.47 98.37
CA ALA A 243 -26.21 -101.23 97.72
C ALA A 243 -25.68 -102.53 97.11
N ASP A 244 -24.51 -102.56 96.49
CA ASP A 244 -23.88 -103.74 95.89
C ASP A 244 -23.51 -104.79 96.95
N ALA A 245 -23.17 -104.37 98.17
CA ALA A 245 -23.04 -105.26 99.31
C ALA A 245 -24.38 -105.91 99.74
N ARG A 246 -25.52 -105.26 99.45
CA ARG A 246 -26.88 -105.81 99.66
C ARG A 246 -27.40 -106.56 98.44
N VAL A 247 -27.00 -106.17 97.23
CA VAL A 247 -27.33 -106.84 95.96
C VAL A 247 -26.59 -108.17 95.88
N LYS A 248 -25.33 -108.28 96.32
CA LYS A 248 -24.67 -109.60 96.45
C LYS A 248 -25.40 -110.57 97.40
N ALA A 249 -26.12 -110.06 98.39
CA ALA A 249 -26.95 -110.89 99.27
C ALA A 249 -28.33 -111.24 98.66
N LEU A 250 -28.69 -110.65 97.53
CA LEU A 250 -29.94 -110.85 96.79
C LEU A 250 -29.71 -111.49 95.39
N GLU A 251 -28.49 -111.43 94.86
CA GLU A 251 -28.04 -112.15 93.65
C GLU A 251 -27.97 -113.67 93.90
N ASP A 252 -27.69 -114.09 95.14
CA ASP A 252 -27.86 -115.48 95.59
C ASP A 252 -29.34 -115.92 95.59
N GLU A 253 -30.30 -115.00 95.67
CA GLU A 253 -31.75 -115.28 95.60
C GLU A 253 -32.35 -115.12 94.19
N LEU A 254 -31.67 -114.39 93.28
CA LEU A 254 -32.12 -114.12 91.90
C LEU A 254 -31.38 -114.92 90.82
N ALA A 255 -30.81 -116.07 91.19
CA ALA A 255 -30.43 -117.15 90.26
C ALA A 255 -31.65 -117.89 89.64
N LEU A 256 -32.86 -117.35 89.79
CA LEU A 256 -34.12 -117.84 89.25
C LEU A 256 -34.77 -116.79 88.34
N LEU A 257 -34.84 -117.10 87.03
CA LEU A 257 -35.68 -116.52 85.96
C LEU A 257 -35.07 -115.44 85.02
N SER A 258 -34.40 -115.94 83.96
CA SER A 258 -34.71 -115.68 82.52
C SER A 258 -34.83 -114.22 81.98
N LEU A 259 -33.90 -113.72 81.15
CA LEU A 259 -33.75 -113.94 79.68
C LEU A 259 -34.70 -113.17 78.70
N THR A 260 -34.20 -112.03 78.18
CA THR A 260 -34.19 -111.63 76.73
C THR A 260 -35.53 -111.24 75.99
N PRO A 261 -35.56 -110.88 74.67
CA PRO A 261 -35.34 -109.49 74.18
C PRO A 261 -36.31 -109.04 73.02
N ALA A 262 -35.85 -108.14 72.12
CA ALA A 262 -36.37 -107.79 70.76
C ALA A 262 -37.52 -106.74 70.68
N ASN A 263 -37.75 -105.97 69.59
CA ASN A 263 -36.96 -105.60 68.39
C ASN A 263 -37.62 -104.36 67.72
N SER A 264 -36.85 -103.37 67.22
CA SER A 264 -37.31 -102.38 66.20
C SER A 264 -36.13 -101.47 65.75
N ASN A 265 -35.52 -101.73 64.59
CA ASN A 265 -34.32 -100.97 64.16
C ASN A 265 -34.29 -100.50 62.68
N ASP A 266 -35.34 -100.77 61.89
CA ASP A 266 -35.32 -100.52 60.43
C ASP A 266 -35.76 -99.10 59.99
N PHE A 267 -36.44 -98.34 60.84
CA PHE A 267 -36.85 -96.96 60.51
C PHE A 267 -35.74 -95.94 60.79
N ALA A 268 -34.99 -96.10 61.88
CA ALA A 268 -33.93 -95.16 62.29
C ALA A 268 -32.68 -95.22 61.40
N SER A 269 -32.46 -96.33 60.69
CA SER A 269 -31.41 -96.48 59.67
C SER A 269 -31.84 -95.79 58.36
N ARG A 270 -33.08 -96.00 57.91
CA ARG A 270 -33.62 -95.42 56.67
C ARG A 270 -33.78 -93.89 56.73
N ILE A 271 -34.18 -93.34 57.87
CA ILE A 271 -34.26 -91.88 58.08
C ILE A 271 -32.85 -91.25 58.01
N ARG A 272 -31.85 -91.87 58.65
CA ARG A 272 -30.45 -91.39 58.59
C ARG A 272 -29.87 -91.48 57.19
N GLY A 273 -30.15 -92.55 56.44
CA GLY A 273 -29.73 -92.67 55.04
C GLY A 273 -30.25 -91.52 54.17
N LEU A 274 -31.54 -91.21 54.26
CA LEU A 274 -32.15 -90.10 53.51
C LEU A 274 -31.62 -88.73 53.95
N GLN A 275 -31.36 -88.53 55.26
CA GLN A 275 -30.72 -87.30 55.75
C GLN A 275 -29.30 -87.13 55.21
N GLN A 276 -28.52 -88.21 55.14
CA GLN A 276 -27.17 -88.21 54.58
C GLN A 276 -27.19 -87.89 53.07
N GLU A 277 -28.11 -88.49 52.30
CA GLU A 277 -28.28 -88.22 50.87
C GLU A 277 -28.72 -86.77 50.60
N VAL A 278 -29.66 -86.23 51.38
CA VAL A 278 -30.07 -84.82 51.29
C VAL A 278 -28.92 -83.89 51.63
N PHE A 279 -28.12 -84.18 52.66
CA PHE A 279 -26.94 -83.40 53.00
C PHE A 279 -25.91 -83.39 51.85
N VAL A 280 -25.52 -84.55 51.34
CA VAL A 280 -24.57 -84.68 50.21
C VAL A 280 -25.10 -83.97 48.95
N LYS A 281 -26.40 -84.06 48.67
CA LYS A 281 -27.03 -83.32 47.56
C LYS A 281 -27.01 -81.81 47.79
N SER A 282 -27.24 -81.34 49.01
CA SER A 282 -27.18 -79.92 49.35
C SER A 282 -25.75 -79.36 49.24
N GLU A 283 -24.75 -80.11 49.69
CA GLU A 283 -23.33 -79.75 49.60
C GLU A 283 -22.88 -79.69 48.13
N GLN A 284 -23.27 -80.66 47.31
CA GLN A 284 -23.05 -80.63 45.86
C GLN A 284 -23.70 -79.41 45.20
N LEU A 285 -24.88 -78.99 45.65
CA LEU A 285 -25.60 -77.85 45.10
C LEU A 285 -24.94 -76.51 45.50
N VAL A 286 -24.44 -76.40 46.75
CA VAL A 286 -23.60 -75.26 47.18
C VAL A 286 -22.29 -75.21 46.38
N GLN A 287 -21.59 -76.34 46.20
CA GLN A 287 -20.36 -76.39 45.40
C GLN A 287 -20.59 -76.02 43.92
N GLN A 288 -21.75 -76.35 43.35
CA GLN A 288 -22.13 -75.86 42.01
C GLN A 288 -22.46 -74.36 42.03
N GLY A 289 -23.17 -73.88 43.05
CA GLY A 289 -23.43 -72.45 43.27
C GLY A 289 -22.16 -71.62 43.35
N GLU A 290 -21.18 -72.03 44.16
CA GLU A 290 -19.86 -71.40 44.25
C GLU A 290 -19.10 -71.39 42.91
N LYS A 291 -19.18 -72.50 42.14
CA LYS A 291 -18.57 -72.55 40.80
C LYS A 291 -19.24 -71.58 39.84
N HIS A 292 -20.57 -71.48 39.88
CA HIS A 292 -21.30 -70.50 39.06
C HIS A 292 -21.00 -69.06 39.48
N LEU A 293 -20.82 -68.78 40.78
CA LEU A 293 -20.40 -67.48 41.30
C LEU A 293 -19.00 -67.10 40.80
N ARG A 294 -18.00 -67.98 40.97
CA ARG A 294 -16.63 -67.75 40.45
C ARG A 294 -16.59 -67.58 38.94
N VAL A 295 -17.41 -68.32 38.19
CA VAL A 295 -17.52 -68.16 36.73
C VAL A 295 -18.23 -66.85 36.35
N ALA A 296 -19.18 -66.36 37.16
CA ALA A 296 -19.80 -65.06 36.96
C ALA A 296 -18.83 -63.91 37.27
N GLU A 297 -18.07 -64.00 38.36
CA GLU A 297 -17.00 -63.06 38.73
C GLU A 297 -15.97 -62.94 37.60
N LEU A 298 -15.39 -64.06 37.13
CA LEU A 298 -14.47 -64.08 35.99
C LEU A 298 -15.09 -63.55 34.68
N LEU A 299 -16.39 -63.74 34.49
CA LEU A 299 -17.12 -63.26 33.31
C LEU A 299 -17.43 -61.76 33.38
N ASP A 300 -17.53 -61.18 34.57
CA ASP A 300 -17.68 -59.73 34.75
C ASP A 300 -16.31 -59.03 34.76
N GLU A 301 -15.26 -59.65 35.29
CA GLU A 301 -13.86 -59.22 35.14
C GLU A 301 -13.47 -59.14 33.65
N THR A 302 -13.64 -60.23 32.89
CA THR A 302 -13.32 -60.26 31.45
C THR A 302 -14.20 -59.33 30.60
N LYS A 303 -15.42 -58.98 31.04
CA LYS A 303 -16.22 -57.91 30.42
C LYS A 303 -15.65 -56.53 30.70
N ALA A 304 -15.17 -56.28 31.91
CA ALA A 304 -14.54 -55.01 32.28
C ALA A 304 -13.24 -54.80 31.49
N GLU A 305 -12.39 -55.83 31.41
CA GLU A 305 -11.19 -55.84 30.56
C GLU A 305 -11.55 -55.60 29.08
N LEU A 306 -12.60 -56.25 28.55
CA LEU A 306 -13.07 -56.01 27.18
C LEU A 306 -13.65 -54.60 26.96
N ALA A 307 -14.21 -53.96 27.99
CA ALA A 307 -14.69 -52.59 27.90
C ALA A 307 -13.51 -51.61 27.88
N GLN A 308 -12.55 -51.78 28.79
CA GLN A 308 -11.32 -51.00 28.84
C GLN A 308 -10.51 -51.11 27.54
N LEU A 309 -10.27 -52.34 27.04
CA LEU A 309 -9.56 -52.55 25.77
C LEU A 309 -10.28 -51.92 24.57
N ARG A 310 -11.62 -51.81 24.59
CA ARG A 310 -12.37 -51.09 23.54
C ARG A 310 -12.18 -49.58 23.63
N GLU A 311 -12.14 -49.03 24.84
CA GLU A 311 -11.87 -47.62 25.07
C GLU A 311 -10.43 -47.25 24.66
N GLU A 312 -9.43 -48.04 25.07
CA GLU A 312 -8.03 -47.89 24.67
C GLU A 312 -7.85 -47.98 23.14
N VAL A 313 -8.45 -48.99 22.49
CA VAL A 313 -8.44 -49.10 21.02
C VAL A 313 -9.16 -47.93 20.34
N GLY A 314 -10.20 -47.38 20.98
CA GLY A 314 -10.87 -46.16 20.54
C GLY A 314 -9.96 -44.93 20.60
N GLY A 315 -9.28 -44.72 21.73
CA GLY A 315 -8.33 -43.63 21.92
C GLY A 315 -7.12 -43.70 20.97
N VAL A 316 -6.57 -44.90 20.75
CA VAL A 316 -5.50 -45.11 19.75
C VAL A 316 -6.02 -44.83 18.33
N ARG A 317 -7.21 -45.31 17.97
CA ARG A 317 -7.84 -45.04 16.67
C ARG A 317 -8.02 -43.54 16.43
N HIS A 318 -8.60 -42.82 17.38
CA HIS A 318 -8.82 -41.38 17.30
C HIS A 318 -7.50 -40.61 17.15
N THR A 319 -6.46 -41.01 17.90
CA THR A 319 -5.12 -40.41 17.82
C THR A 319 -4.47 -40.65 16.44
N LEU A 320 -4.61 -41.85 15.88
CA LEU A 320 -4.10 -42.19 14.55
C LEU A 320 -4.83 -41.42 13.45
N LEU A 321 -6.17 -41.31 13.50
CA LEU A 321 -6.96 -40.56 12.54
C LEU A 321 -6.59 -39.06 12.54
N ARG A 322 -6.48 -38.45 13.73
CA ARG A 322 -6.00 -37.07 13.88
C ARG A 322 -4.63 -36.88 13.23
N GLY A 323 -3.68 -37.79 13.50
CA GLY A 323 -2.36 -37.77 12.89
C GLY A 323 -2.32 -38.13 11.39
N ILE A 324 -3.41 -38.51 10.75
CA ILE A 324 -3.51 -38.67 9.29
C ILE A 324 -4.03 -37.38 8.63
N GLY A 325 -4.37 -36.35 9.44
CA GLY A 325 -4.98 -35.10 8.98
C GLY A 325 -6.52 -35.15 8.94
N LEU A 326 -7.13 -36.20 9.49
CA LEU A 326 -8.59 -36.31 9.70
C LEU A 326 -8.93 -35.74 11.09
N ASP A 327 -8.62 -34.46 11.29
CA ASP A 327 -8.90 -33.76 12.55
C ASP A 327 -10.35 -33.20 12.54
N PRO A 328 -11.22 -33.64 13.47
CA PRO A 328 -12.61 -33.18 13.53
C PRO A 328 -12.77 -31.71 13.91
N THR A 329 -11.69 -30.97 14.19
CA THR A 329 -11.70 -29.54 14.54
C THR A 329 -11.47 -28.59 13.35
N ILE A 330 -10.98 -29.08 12.21
CA ILE A 330 -10.64 -28.22 11.05
C ILE A 330 -11.71 -28.33 9.94
N ALA A 331 -12.44 -29.44 9.87
CA ALA A 331 -13.64 -29.57 9.04
C ALA A 331 -14.89 -29.11 9.82
N SER A 332 -15.75 -28.37 9.12
CA SER A 332 -17.01 -27.78 9.59
C SER A 332 -17.84 -28.62 10.57
N GLN A 333 -18.49 -27.92 11.51
CA GLN A 333 -19.56 -28.36 12.44
C GLN A 333 -20.27 -29.69 12.09
N ASP A 334 -20.45 -30.52 13.14
CA ASP A 334 -21.13 -31.84 13.17
C ASP A 334 -20.29 -33.08 12.80
N SER A 335 -19.17 -33.27 13.52
CA SER A 335 -18.19 -34.36 13.28
C SER A 335 -18.18 -35.52 14.30
N SER A 336 -19.31 -35.83 14.96
CA SER A 336 -19.46 -37.14 15.66
C SER A 336 -19.60 -38.34 14.71
N VAL A 337 -19.38 -38.11 13.41
CA VAL A 337 -19.70 -39.03 12.31
C VAL A 337 -18.44 -39.72 11.75
N ASP A 338 -17.26 -39.10 11.84
CA ASP A 338 -16.03 -39.64 11.24
C ASP A 338 -15.47 -40.88 11.97
N ASP A 339 -15.52 -40.93 13.30
CA ASP A 339 -15.10 -42.14 14.04
C ASP A 339 -15.97 -43.38 13.69
N MET A 340 -17.22 -43.16 13.24
CA MET A 340 -18.09 -44.23 12.73
C MET A 340 -17.76 -44.62 11.29
N LEU A 341 -17.45 -43.66 10.41
CA LEU A 341 -17.04 -43.91 9.02
C LEU A 341 -15.79 -44.80 8.93
N TYR A 342 -14.85 -44.62 9.85
CA TYR A 342 -13.61 -45.40 9.88
C TYR A 342 -13.63 -46.60 10.82
N GLN A 343 -14.73 -46.88 11.54
CA GLN A 343 -14.81 -47.96 12.54
C GLN A 343 -14.47 -49.35 11.95
N HIS A 344 -14.77 -49.58 10.67
CA HIS A 344 -14.51 -50.85 9.97
C HIS A 344 -13.07 -51.00 9.45
N VAL A 345 -12.27 -49.93 9.43
CA VAL A 345 -10.86 -49.98 9.03
C VAL A 345 -10.04 -50.63 10.15
N LYS A 346 -9.10 -51.50 9.80
CA LYS A 346 -8.29 -52.21 10.81
C LYS A 346 -7.25 -51.29 11.43
N LEU A 347 -6.87 -51.54 12.68
CA LEU A 347 -5.94 -50.66 13.40
C LEU A 347 -4.55 -50.68 12.76
N GLU A 348 -4.10 -51.82 12.22
CA GLU A 348 -2.83 -51.94 11.51
C GLU A 348 -2.81 -51.09 10.23
N GLU A 349 -3.96 -50.94 9.55
CA GLU A 349 -4.10 -50.10 8.36
C GLU A 349 -4.03 -48.62 8.71
N LEU A 350 -4.61 -48.19 9.84
CA LEU A 350 -4.50 -46.83 10.36
C LEU A 350 -3.06 -46.50 10.81
N VAL A 351 -2.37 -47.42 11.50
CA VAL A 351 -0.94 -47.25 11.85
C VAL A 351 -0.10 -47.09 10.58
N ARG A 352 -0.31 -47.95 9.57
CA ARG A 352 0.39 -47.86 8.28
C ARG A 352 0.12 -46.55 7.54
N LEU A 353 -1.11 -46.02 7.63
CA LEU A 353 -1.46 -44.72 7.06
C LEU A 353 -0.83 -43.57 7.83
N ARG A 354 -0.80 -43.59 9.18
CA ARG A 354 -0.10 -42.58 9.99
C ARG A 354 1.39 -42.57 9.72
N LEU A 355 2.04 -43.72 9.63
CA LEU A 355 3.47 -43.80 9.28
C LEU A 355 3.73 -43.15 7.92
N LYS A 356 2.90 -43.42 6.91
CA LYS A 356 3.01 -42.78 5.59
C LYS A 356 2.73 -41.27 5.63
N ALA A 357 1.78 -40.81 6.45
CA ALA A 357 1.53 -39.39 6.67
C ALA A 357 2.73 -38.71 7.34
N MET A 358 3.32 -39.35 8.34
CA MET A 358 4.53 -38.87 9.03
C MET A 358 5.75 -38.85 8.12
N GLU A 359 5.92 -39.84 7.22
CA GLU A 359 6.94 -39.80 6.17
C GLU A 359 6.76 -38.60 5.24
N HIS A 360 5.51 -38.26 4.86
CA HIS A 360 5.22 -37.07 4.06
C HIS A 360 5.47 -35.76 4.83
N GLU A 361 5.07 -35.67 6.10
CA GLU A 361 5.38 -34.53 6.99
C GLU A 361 6.90 -34.33 7.11
N TRP A 362 7.65 -35.41 7.31
CA TRP A 362 9.12 -35.41 7.45
C TRP A 362 9.82 -35.01 6.14
N GLN A 363 9.33 -35.49 4.99
CA GLN A 363 9.82 -35.09 3.68
C GLN A 363 9.54 -33.61 3.38
N LEU A 364 8.38 -33.09 3.78
CA LEU A 364 8.03 -31.66 3.66
C LEU A 364 8.85 -30.78 4.61
N ALA A 365 9.21 -31.30 5.79
CA ALA A 365 10.10 -30.64 6.75
C ALA A 365 11.61 -30.72 6.38
N GLY A 366 11.95 -31.30 5.21
CA GLY A 366 13.33 -31.37 4.72
C GLY A 366 14.19 -32.48 5.33
N GLY A 367 13.58 -33.46 6.01
CA GLY A 367 14.28 -34.55 6.67
C GLY A 367 14.78 -35.62 5.68
N SER A 368 16.11 -35.71 5.53
CA SER A 368 16.76 -36.81 4.78
C SER A 368 16.60 -38.14 5.50
N SER A 369 16.31 -39.22 4.76
CA SER A 369 15.94 -40.52 5.32
C SER A 369 17.14 -41.41 5.67
N SER A 370 17.34 -41.68 6.96
CA SER A 370 18.07 -42.89 7.41
C SER A 370 17.72 -43.26 8.87
N PHE A 371 16.99 -44.36 9.08
CA PHE A 371 17.48 -45.62 9.67
C PHE A 371 16.36 -46.58 10.12
N ASP A 372 16.69 -47.88 10.04
CA ASP A 372 15.89 -49.04 10.51
C ASP A 372 15.76 -49.10 12.05
N PRO A 373 14.76 -49.83 12.59
CA PRO A 373 14.48 -49.91 14.02
C PRO A 373 15.16 -51.11 14.73
N ALA A 374 15.65 -50.90 15.96
CA ALA A 374 15.97 -52.01 16.87
C ALA A 374 15.93 -51.63 18.37
N ARG A 375 14.89 -52.14 19.05
CA ARG A 375 14.81 -52.57 20.47
C ARG A 375 15.14 -51.63 21.64
N ASP A 376 14.03 -51.22 22.25
CA ASP A 376 13.72 -51.10 23.68
C ASP A 376 14.25 -52.24 24.61
N GLU A 377 14.62 -51.86 25.85
CA GLU A 377 14.05 -52.40 27.12
C GLU A 377 14.46 -51.49 28.31
N GLY A 378 13.49 -50.99 29.11
CA GLY A 378 13.78 -49.93 30.11
C GLY A 378 12.73 -49.65 31.21
N GLN A 379 12.04 -50.68 31.71
CA GLN A 379 11.18 -50.63 32.91
C GLN A 379 12.03 -50.51 34.21
N ASP A 380 11.66 -49.87 35.34
CA ASP A 380 10.42 -49.22 35.84
C ASP A 380 10.77 -47.83 36.46
N GLY A 381 9.98 -47.05 37.22
CA GLY A 381 8.74 -47.23 38.01
C GLY A 381 8.83 -46.52 39.38
N SER A 382 7.70 -46.06 39.91
CA SER A 382 7.50 -45.39 41.24
C SER A 382 8.25 -46.04 42.43
N GLU A 383 8.54 -45.42 43.59
CA GLU A 383 7.78 -44.39 44.32
C GLU A 383 8.59 -43.78 45.51
N SER A 384 8.00 -42.83 46.22
CA SER A 384 8.55 -42.16 47.41
C SER A 384 8.87 -43.09 48.61
N SER A 385 9.92 -42.78 49.39
CA SER A 385 10.03 -43.29 50.77
C SER A 385 10.71 -42.34 51.76
N SER A 386 9.87 -41.83 52.66
CA SER A 386 10.09 -41.36 54.03
C SER A 386 11.52 -41.42 54.60
N CYS A 387 12.02 -40.24 54.97
CA CYS A 387 13.24 -40.05 55.74
C CYS A 387 12.98 -40.14 57.27
N HIS A 388 13.24 -41.27 57.92
CA HIS A 388 13.43 -41.27 59.38
C HIS A 388 14.22 -42.45 59.99
N LEU A 389 15.07 -42.11 60.99
CA LEU A 389 15.64 -42.96 62.06
C LEU A 389 16.75 -43.96 61.69
N PRO A 390 17.53 -44.47 62.67
CA PRO A 390 18.22 -43.67 63.69
C PRO A 390 19.69 -44.11 63.90
N ASN A 391 20.33 -43.38 64.81
CA ASN A 391 21.54 -43.68 65.59
C ASN A 391 22.34 -44.98 65.31
N VAL A 392 23.62 -44.80 64.98
CA VAL A 392 24.64 -45.87 64.97
C VAL A 392 25.06 -46.14 66.41
N ASP A 393 24.51 -47.17 67.05
CA ASP A 393 25.03 -47.68 68.33
C ASP A 393 24.86 -49.20 68.47
N ASN A 394 25.87 -49.82 69.07
CA ASN A 394 25.96 -51.23 69.47
C ASN A 394 25.72 -52.30 68.37
N PHE A 395 26.81 -52.98 67.99
CA PHE A 395 26.97 -54.39 68.41
C PHE A 395 28.44 -54.83 68.33
N SER A 396 29.12 -54.76 69.48
CA SER A 396 30.42 -55.41 69.71
C SER A 396 30.17 -56.71 70.48
N ALA A 397 30.06 -57.83 69.77
CA ALA A 397 29.91 -59.17 70.36
C ALA A 397 30.34 -60.34 69.46
N LEU A 398 30.97 -60.08 68.30
CA LEU A 398 31.32 -61.14 67.32
C LEU A 398 32.74 -61.01 66.74
N ASP A 399 33.66 -60.41 67.50
CA ASP A 399 35.06 -60.22 67.10
C ASP A 399 36.04 -61.19 67.81
N ALA A 400 35.51 -62.04 68.71
CA ALA A 400 36.31 -62.92 69.57
C ALA A 400 36.85 -64.21 68.89
N LEU A 401 36.62 -64.41 67.58
CA LEU A 401 36.96 -65.65 66.87
C LEU A 401 37.64 -65.46 65.49
N GLY A 402 38.16 -64.26 65.17
CA GLY A 402 39.10 -64.06 64.07
C GLY A 402 38.61 -64.31 62.62
N LEU A 403 37.35 -64.73 62.41
CA LEU A 403 36.77 -65.02 61.08
C LEU A 403 35.69 -64.00 60.63
N GLY A 404 35.40 -62.96 61.42
CA GLY A 404 34.29 -62.02 61.14
C GLY A 404 34.62 -60.76 60.33
N GLY A 405 35.91 -60.37 60.27
CA GLY A 405 36.31 -59.06 59.75
C GLY A 405 35.99 -58.82 58.27
N ALA A 406 36.19 -59.82 57.41
CA ALA A 406 35.95 -59.71 55.97
C ALA A 406 34.47 -59.38 55.65
N GLY A 407 33.53 -60.14 56.21
CA GLY A 407 32.09 -59.92 55.99
C GLY A 407 31.53 -58.63 56.63
N ARG A 408 32.28 -57.98 57.54
CA ARG A 408 31.97 -56.64 58.07
C ARG A 408 32.48 -55.56 57.11
N LEU A 409 33.75 -55.67 56.69
CA LEU A 409 34.37 -54.78 55.70
C LEU A 409 33.65 -54.80 54.34
N GLU A 410 33.14 -55.95 53.89
CA GLU A 410 32.33 -56.06 52.67
C GLU A 410 31.00 -55.30 52.77
N ARG A 411 30.33 -55.35 53.93
CA ARG A 411 29.09 -54.60 54.16
C ARG A 411 29.36 -53.10 54.24
N GLU A 412 30.40 -52.68 54.95
CA GLU A 412 30.83 -51.29 55.00
C GLU A 412 31.27 -50.78 53.62
N MET A 413 32.02 -51.57 52.84
CA MET A 413 32.31 -51.26 51.43
C MET A 413 31.05 -51.14 50.58
N ARG A 414 30.04 -52.02 50.75
CA ARG A 414 28.79 -51.94 49.98
C ARG A 414 28.00 -50.67 50.31
N VAL A 415 27.94 -50.28 51.59
CA VAL A 415 27.33 -49.01 52.03
C VAL A 415 28.13 -47.80 51.55
N LEU A 416 29.46 -47.83 51.62
CA LEU A 416 30.31 -46.76 51.11
C LEU A 416 30.20 -46.62 49.58
N ARG A 417 30.15 -47.73 48.83
CA ARG A 417 29.91 -47.72 47.39
C ARG A 417 28.51 -47.17 47.04
N SER A 418 27.46 -47.54 47.79
CA SER A 418 26.10 -47.01 47.56
C SER A 418 25.97 -45.53 47.96
N ARG A 419 26.72 -45.08 48.96
CA ARG A 419 26.84 -43.66 49.32
C ARG A 419 27.63 -42.89 48.26
N ASN A 420 28.74 -43.45 47.78
CA ASN A 420 29.57 -42.83 46.74
C ASN A 420 28.79 -42.73 45.42
N LYS A 421 28.09 -43.78 44.99
CA LYS A 421 27.16 -43.72 43.85
C LYS A 421 26.12 -42.61 43.99
N ARG A 422 25.42 -42.51 45.13
CA ARG A 422 24.45 -41.44 45.40
C ARG A 422 25.08 -40.03 45.46
N MET A 423 26.33 -39.91 45.87
CA MET A 423 27.06 -38.65 45.82
C MET A 423 27.43 -38.28 44.39
N ILE A 424 27.91 -39.24 43.58
CA ILE A 424 28.21 -39.06 42.15
C ILE A 424 26.95 -38.64 41.41
N GLU A 425 25.85 -39.39 41.52
CA GLU A 425 24.55 -39.04 40.93
C GLU A 425 24.04 -37.65 41.36
N ARG A 426 24.36 -37.21 42.59
CA ARG A 426 23.99 -35.87 43.07
C ARG A 426 24.90 -34.79 42.47
N THR A 427 26.20 -35.07 42.31
CA THR A 427 27.14 -34.17 41.63
C THR A 427 26.75 -34.02 40.16
N GLU A 428 26.50 -35.12 39.44
CA GLU A 428 26.06 -35.12 38.04
C GLU A 428 24.75 -34.32 37.85
N ARG A 429 23.77 -34.45 38.75
CA ARG A 429 22.56 -33.62 38.75
C ARG A 429 22.88 -32.14 38.95
N LEU A 430 23.69 -31.78 39.95
CA LEU A 430 24.10 -30.40 40.21
C LEU A 430 24.94 -29.79 39.07
N GLU A 431 25.73 -30.59 38.37
CA GLU A 431 26.45 -30.18 37.16
C GLU A 431 25.48 -29.90 36.01
N SER A 432 24.47 -30.75 35.79
CA SER A 432 23.43 -30.50 34.79
C SER A 432 22.54 -29.27 35.12
N GLU A 433 22.25 -29.04 36.40
CA GLU A 433 21.56 -27.83 36.89
C GLU A 433 22.43 -26.57 36.68
N LEU A 434 23.76 -26.68 36.86
CA LEU A 434 24.68 -25.59 36.61
C LEU A 434 24.80 -25.27 35.11
N ASP A 435 24.89 -26.29 34.24
CA ASP A 435 25.00 -26.11 32.79
C ASP A 435 23.72 -25.50 32.20
N THR A 436 22.54 -25.93 32.66
CA THR A 436 21.26 -25.32 32.26
C THR A 436 21.13 -23.89 32.77
N ALA A 437 21.55 -23.59 34.01
CA ALA A 437 21.60 -22.22 34.52
C ALA A 437 22.60 -21.33 33.74
N GLN A 438 23.75 -21.87 33.32
CA GLN A 438 24.71 -21.16 32.46
C GLN A 438 24.16 -20.92 31.06
N ALA A 439 23.40 -21.85 30.48
CA ALA A 439 22.73 -21.65 29.20
C ALA A 439 21.73 -20.48 29.30
N GLY A 440 20.84 -20.50 30.30
CA GLY A 440 19.90 -19.41 30.54
C GLY A 440 20.58 -18.05 30.79
N LEU A 441 21.76 -18.02 31.41
CA LEU A 441 22.55 -16.79 31.55
C LEU A 441 23.03 -16.24 30.20
N ARG A 442 23.49 -17.11 29.28
CA ARG A 442 23.92 -16.72 27.93
C ARG A 442 22.74 -16.20 27.10
N ASP A 443 21.57 -16.82 27.22
CA ASP A 443 20.35 -16.37 26.56
C ASP A 443 19.90 -14.99 27.08
N LEU A 444 19.96 -14.77 28.39
CA LEU A 444 19.68 -13.45 29.00
C LEU A 444 20.69 -12.37 28.56
N GLN A 445 21.97 -12.72 28.39
CA GLN A 445 22.98 -11.80 27.85
C GLN A 445 22.67 -11.44 26.38
N THR A 446 22.38 -12.43 25.55
CA THR A 446 21.99 -12.25 24.14
C THR A 446 20.71 -11.41 24.01
N MET A 447 19.71 -11.64 24.87
CA MET A 447 18.49 -10.83 24.91
C MET A 447 18.77 -9.39 25.35
N ARG A 448 19.65 -9.17 26.33
CA ARG A 448 20.07 -7.83 26.75
C ARG A 448 20.77 -7.07 25.62
N GLU A 449 21.64 -7.72 24.86
CA GLU A 449 22.32 -7.14 23.69
C GLU A 449 21.31 -6.74 22.61
N LYS A 450 20.36 -7.62 22.27
CA LYS A 450 19.26 -7.31 21.34
C LYS A 450 18.41 -6.12 21.81
N VAL A 451 18.10 -6.01 23.11
CA VAL A 451 17.37 -4.85 23.65
C VAL A 451 18.18 -3.55 23.51
N VAL A 452 19.48 -3.58 23.76
CA VAL A 452 20.36 -2.41 23.57
C VAL A 452 20.42 -2.01 22.09
N GLU A 453 20.53 -2.96 21.16
CA GLU A 453 20.46 -2.68 19.72
C GLU A 453 19.11 -2.07 19.31
N MET A 454 18.00 -2.62 19.79
CA MET A 454 16.65 -2.10 19.47
C MET A 454 16.46 -0.66 19.95
N VAL A 455 16.90 -0.34 21.18
CA VAL A 455 16.89 1.04 21.71
C VAL A 455 17.82 1.96 20.91
N GLY A 456 18.96 1.44 20.42
CA GLY A 456 19.85 2.17 19.52
C GLY A 456 19.17 2.51 18.18
N ARG A 457 18.52 1.52 17.56
CA ARG A 457 17.75 1.69 16.31
C ARG A 457 16.61 2.68 16.48
N GLU A 458 15.83 2.58 17.56
CA GLU A 458 14.72 3.50 17.87
C GLU A 458 15.19 4.96 17.99
N ARG A 459 16.36 5.20 18.60
CA ARG A 459 16.95 6.56 18.69
C ARG A 459 17.33 7.11 17.32
N VAL A 460 18.04 6.33 16.50
CA VAL A 460 18.41 6.73 15.13
C VAL A 460 17.17 7.01 14.29
N GLU A 461 16.13 6.17 14.42
CA GLU A 461 14.87 6.35 13.70
C GLU A 461 14.12 7.62 14.15
N LYS A 462 14.12 7.96 15.45
CA LYS A 462 13.58 9.23 15.95
C LYS A 462 14.36 10.44 15.43
N GLU A 463 15.69 10.37 15.36
CA GLU A 463 16.51 11.43 14.77
C GLU A 463 16.25 11.60 13.27
N LEU A 464 16.06 10.50 12.53
CA LEU A 464 15.71 10.53 11.11
C LEU A 464 14.30 11.11 10.88
N ARG A 465 13.31 10.72 11.70
CA ARG A 465 11.97 11.35 11.69
C ARG A 465 12.05 12.85 11.93
N ALA A 466 12.74 13.29 13.00
CA ALA A 466 12.91 14.71 13.31
C ALA A 466 13.60 15.50 12.17
N LYS A 467 14.59 14.91 11.50
CA LYS A 467 15.21 15.50 10.30
C LYS A 467 14.21 15.62 9.14
N SER A 468 13.43 14.57 8.88
CA SER A 468 12.41 14.58 7.82
C SER A 468 11.27 15.60 8.09
N GLU A 469 10.87 15.76 9.35
CA GLU A 469 9.90 16.79 9.76
C GLU A 469 10.43 18.21 9.56
N LEU A 470 11.72 18.45 9.83
CA LEU A 470 12.36 19.74 9.56
C LEU A 470 12.41 20.03 8.05
N THR A 471 12.83 19.07 7.23
CA THR A 471 12.83 19.26 5.76
C THR A 471 11.42 19.47 5.20
N ASN A 472 10.41 18.80 5.75
CA ASN A 472 9.02 19.01 5.35
C ASN A 472 8.49 20.40 5.73
N LYS A 473 8.92 20.95 6.88
CA LYS A 473 8.60 22.35 7.26
C LYS A 473 9.26 23.35 6.31
N GLU A 474 10.55 23.20 6.03
CA GLU A 474 11.27 24.05 5.07
C GLU A 474 10.66 23.99 3.65
N LEU A 475 10.22 22.81 3.21
CA LEU A 475 9.51 22.66 1.93
C LEU A 475 8.12 23.33 1.97
N GLY A 476 7.39 23.19 3.07
CA GLY A 476 6.11 23.87 3.28
C GLY A 476 6.24 25.40 3.24
N GLU A 477 7.27 25.97 3.86
CA GLU A 477 7.59 27.40 3.81
C GLU A 477 7.92 27.86 2.38
N LYS A 478 8.69 27.07 1.61
CA LYS A 478 8.97 27.34 0.19
C LYS A 478 7.70 27.30 -0.67
N VAL A 479 6.81 26.34 -0.46
CA VAL A 479 5.52 26.24 -1.16
C VAL A 479 4.63 27.43 -0.83
N ALA A 480 4.59 27.89 0.43
CA ALA A 480 3.85 29.08 0.83
C ALA A 480 4.40 30.36 0.16
N ALA A 481 5.73 30.54 0.15
CA ALA A 481 6.37 31.68 -0.50
C ALA A 481 6.16 31.70 -2.03
N LEU A 482 6.22 30.54 -2.69
CA LEU A 482 5.89 30.40 -4.11
C LEU A 482 4.43 30.72 -4.38
N SER A 483 3.52 30.31 -3.50
CA SER A 483 2.08 30.59 -3.61
C SER A 483 1.80 32.09 -3.50
N GLU A 484 2.44 32.80 -2.57
CA GLU A 484 2.37 34.26 -2.45
C GLU A 484 2.93 34.98 -3.70
N HIS A 485 3.99 34.44 -4.30
CA HIS A 485 4.55 34.98 -5.54
C HIS A 485 3.61 34.77 -6.74
N VAL A 486 2.98 33.59 -6.85
CA VAL A 486 1.95 33.32 -7.87
C VAL A 486 0.75 34.25 -7.70
N GLU A 487 0.31 34.51 -6.47
CA GLU A 487 -0.77 35.48 -6.21
C GLU A 487 -0.40 36.90 -6.66
N LYS A 488 0.82 37.37 -6.34
CA LYS A 488 1.33 38.67 -6.83
C LYS A 488 1.35 38.73 -8.36
N LEU A 489 1.85 37.68 -9.04
CA LEU A 489 1.87 37.59 -10.49
C LEU A 489 0.45 37.61 -11.08
N MET A 490 -0.51 36.90 -10.49
CA MET A 490 -1.93 36.96 -10.90
C MET A 490 -2.52 38.37 -10.75
N VAL A 491 -2.17 39.11 -9.69
CA VAL A 491 -2.60 40.51 -9.50
C VAL A 491 -1.99 41.42 -10.56
N HIS A 492 -0.69 41.26 -10.87
CA HIS A 492 -0.03 42.02 -11.94
C HIS A 492 -0.65 41.73 -13.32
N LEU A 493 -0.90 40.47 -13.66
CA LEU A 493 -1.56 40.08 -14.92
C LEU A 493 -2.99 40.63 -15.01
N LYS A 494 -3.75 40.66 -13.91
CA LYS A 494 -5.08 41.30 -13.86
C LYS A 494 -5.00 42.81 -14.10
N HIS A 495 -4.02 43.49 -13.50
CA HIS A 495 -3.80 44.92 -13.74
C HIS A 495 -3.35 45.20 -15.17
N GLU A 496 -2.47 44.38 -15.75
CA GLU A 496 -2.01 44.51 -17.13
C GLU A 496 -3.16 44.27 -18.13
N ALA A 497 -3.97 43.23 -17.93
CA ALA A 497 -5.15 42.97 -18.74
C ALA A 497 -6.16 44.13 -18.66
N ALA A 498 -6.40 44.69 -17.46
CA ALA A 498 -7.25 45.86 -17.30
C ALA A 498 -6.67 47.11 -17.99
N ALA A 499 -5.35 47.32 -17.93
CA ALA A 499 -4.67 48.42 -18.62
C ALA A 499 -4.74 48.27 -20.16
N LYS A 500 -4.50 47.06 -20.69
CA LYS A 500 -4.64 46.75 -22.13
C LYS A 500 -6.08 46.98 -22.61
N THR A 501 -7.09 46.54 -21.86
CA THR A 501 -8.50 46.80 -22.20
C THR A 501 -8.80 48.30 -22.26
N ARG A 502 -8.34 49.09 -21.28
CA ARG A 502 -8.48 50.56 -21.29
C ARG A 502 -7.76 51.20 -22.48
N ALA A 503 -6.58 50.72 -22.85
CA ALA A 503 -5.83 51.22 -24.00
C ALA A 503 -6.56 50.92 -25.33
N VAL A 504 -7.13 49.72 -25.49
CA VAL A 504 -7.95 49.34 -26.64
C VAL A 504 -9.24 50.18 -26.72
N GLU A 505 -9.88 50.47 -25.59
CA GLU A 505 -11.03 51.39 -25.54
C GLU A 505 -10.65 52.83 -25.90
N ALA A 506 -9.48 53.31 -25.47
CA ALA A 506 -8.98 54.62 -25.84
C ALA A 506 -8.67 54.70 -27.34
N GLN A 507 -8.00 53.69 -27.91
CA GLN A 507 -7.72 53.58 -29.34
C GLN A 507 -9.02 53.65 -30.16
N ARG A 508 -10.04 52.87 -29.78
CA ARG A 508 -11.36 52.89 -30.46
C ARG A 508 -12.05 54.26 -30.43
N ARG A 509 -11.80 55.09 -29.41
CA ARG A 509 -12.31 56.49 -29.37
C ARG A 509 -11.54 57.36 -30.34
N VAL A 510 -10.21 57.30 -30.34
CA VAL A 510 -9.35 58.03 -31.27
C VAL A 510 -9.63 57.64 -32.73
N ASP A 511 -9.79 56.35 -33.03
CA ASP A 511 -10.15 55.87 -34.37
C ASP A 511 -11.48 56.48 -34.85
N LYS A 512 -12.48 56.57 -33.95
CA LYS A 512 -13.77 57.21 -34.24
C LYS A 512 -13.62 58.71 -34.47
N GLU A 513 -12.88 59.41 -33.62
CA GLU A 513 -12.61 60.85 -33.77
C GLU A 513 -11.85 61.15 -35.07
N LEU A 514 -10.91 60.28 -35.46
CA LEU A 514 -10.15 60.35 -36.70
C LEU A 514 -11.04 60.11 -37.93
N LEU A 515 -12.00 59.18 -37.87
CA LEU A 515 -13.01 59.01 -38.91
C LEU A 515 -13.89 60.26 -39.05
N GLU A 516 -14.42 60.77 -37.93
CA GLU A 516 -15.21 62.01 -37.92
C GLU A 516 -14.41 63.22 -38.45
N ALA A 517 -13.11 63.29 -38.17
CA ALA A 517 -12.22 64.33 -38.68
C ALA A 517 -11.95 64.18 -40.19
N LYS A 518 -11.77 62.95 -40.69
CA LYS A 518 -11.64 62.66 -42.13
C LYS A 518 -12.92 63.03 -42.88
N ASP A 519 -14.09 62.71 -42.35
CA ASP A 519 -15.38 63.10 -42.94
C ASP A 519 -15.54 64.63 -42.97
N LYS A 520 -15.24 65.32 -41.86
CA LYS A 520 -15.23 66.79 -41.79
C LYS A 520 -14.30 67.39 -42.84
N LEU A 521 -13.06 66.89 -42.94
CA LEU A 521 -12.07 67.32 -43.94
C LEU A 521 -12.59 67.10 -45.36
N ALA A 522 -13.10 65.91 -45.69
CA ALA A 522 -13.65 65.61 -47.01
C ALA A 522 -14.83 66.52 -47.38
N THR A 523 -15.71 66.87 -46.43
CA THR A 523 -16.77 67.86 -46.69
C THR A 523 -16.23 69.28 -46.86
N ALA A 524 -15.16 69.66 -46.16
CA ALA A 524 -14.50 70.95 -46.32
C ALA A 524 -13.80 71.06 -47.69
N THR A 525 -13.05 70.04 -48.12
CA THR A 525 -12.42 69.98 -49.44
C THR A 525 -13.45 70.08 -50.57
N ARG A 526 -14.60 69.39 -50.47
CA ARG A 526 -15.70 69.51 -51.43
C ARG A 526 -16.30 70.92 -51.47
N LYS A 527 -16.43 71.58 -50.32
CA LYS A 527 -16.89 72.98 -50.25
C LYS A 527 -15.87 73.95 -50.87
N HIS A 528 -14.58 73.76 -50.60
CA HIS A 528 -13.50 74.57 -51.15
C HIS A 528 -13.47 74.45 -52.68
N ALA A 529 -13.44 73.23 -53.23
CA ALA A 529 -13.48 73.02 -54.68
C ALA A 529 -14.73 73.65 -55.35
N ALA A 530 -15.88 73.65 -54.66
CA ALA A 530 -17.10 74.31 -55.13
C ALA A 530 -17.07 75.86 -54.97
N GLN A 531 -16.21 76.39 -54.10
CA GLN A 531 -15.91 77.82 -54.01
C GLN A 531 -14.91 78.23 -55.11
N ASP A 532 -13.84 77.47 -55.32
CA ASP A 532 -12.85 77.69 -56.38
C ASP A 532 -13.50 77.72 -57.77
N ALA A 533 -14.41 76.77 -58.04
CA ALA A 533 -15.19 76.76 -59.28
C ALA A 533 -16.01 78.05 -59.48
N LYS A 534 -16.64 78.56 -58.42
CA LYS A 534 -17.39 79.84 -58.47
C LYS A 534 -16.48 81.05 -58.62
N VAL A 535 -15.30 81.04 -58.00
CA VAL A 535 -14.29 82.09 -58.18
C VAL A 535 -13.84 82.11 -59.65
N ALA A 536 -13.53 80.96 -60.24
CA ALA A 536 -13.18 80.85 -61.66
C ALA A 536 -14.31 81.32 -62.60
N GLU A 537 -15.58 80.97 -62.32
CA GLU A 537 -16.74 81.50 -63.05
C GLU A 537 -16.85 83.04 -62.96
N LEU A 538 -16.64 83.60 -61.76
CA LEU A 538 -16.68 85.05 -61.54
C LEU A 538 -15.49 85.77 -62.19
N GLU A 539 -14.29 85.21 -62.13
CA GLU A 539 -13.10 85.73 -62.82
C GLU A 539 -13.29 85.72 -64.34
N GLN A 540 -13.85 84.64 -64.90
CA GLN A 540 -14.19 84.57 -66.32
C GLN A 540 -15.25 85.62 -66.69
N GLY A 541 -16.29 85.78 -65.86
CA GLY A 541 -17.29 86.82 -66.04
C GLY A 541 -16.71 88.24 -65.97
N ALA A 542 -15.78 88.49 -65.05
CA ALA A 542 -15.08 89.76 -64.93
C ALA A 542 -14.21 90.06 -66.17
N ARG A 543 -13.46 89.08 -66.67
CA ARG A 543 -12.67 89.22 -67.92
C ARG A 543 -13.56 89.51 -69.13
N ILE A 544 -14.70 88.82 -69.27
CA ILE A 544 -15.67 89.09 -70.35
C ILE A 544 -16.20 90.54 -70.27
N LEU A 545 -16.47 91.06 -69.07
CA LEU A 545 -16.89 92.44 -68.88
C LEU A 545 -15.75 93.45 -69.17
N GLU A 546 -14.51 93.12 -68.80
CA GLU A 546 -13.32 93.91 -69.11
C GLU A 546 -13.07 93.99 -70.62
N ASP A 547 -13.15 92.86 -71.33
CA ASP A 547 -13.06 92.79 -72.79
C ASP A 547 -14.20 93.59 -73.47
N GLN A 548 -15.43 93.53 -72.93
CA GLN A 548 -16.56 94.33 -73.43
C GLN A 548 -16.37 95.83 -73.23
N LEU A 549 -15.85 96.25 -72.06
CA LEU A 549 -15.53 97.66 -71.79
C LEU A 549 -14.43 98.15 -72.72
N ARG A 550 -13.36 97.37 -72.88
CA ARG A 550 -12.27 97.67 -73.80
C ARG A 550 -12.75 97.80 -75.24
N PHE A 551 -13.60 96.89 -75.71
CA PHE A 551 -14.19 96.96 -77.05
C PHE A 551 -15.14 98.16 -77.23
N MET A 552 -15.80 98.61 -76.15
CA MET A 552 -16.55 99.87 -76.17
C MET A 552 -15.63 101.08 -76.27
N ASP A 553 -14.58 101.16 -75.46
CA ASP A 553 -13.61 102.26 -75.49
C ASP A 553 -12.91 102.36 -76.85
N GLU A 554 -12.48 101.24 -77.42
CA GLU A 554 -11.91 101.13 -78.78
C GLU A 554 -12.88 101.56 -79.90
N LYS A 555 -14.18 101.71 -79.62
CA LYS A 555 -15.22 102.11 -80.59
C LYS A 555 -15.71 103.56 -80.39
N PHE A 556 -15.41 104.19 -79.26
CA PHE A 556 -15.79 105.58 -78.96
C PHE A 556 -14.64 106.58 -79.13
N ILE A 557 -13.42 106.10 -79.36
CA ILE A 557 -12.25 106.86 -79.82
C ILE A 557 -12.25 106.95 -81.36
#